data_AF-A0A956Y3F4-F1
#
_entry.id   AF-A0A956Y3F4-F1
#
_cell.length_a   1.000
_cell.length_b   1.000
_cell.length_c   1.000
_cell.angle_alpha   90.00
_cell.angle_beta   90.00
_cell.angle_gamma   90.00
#
_symmetry.space_group_name_H-M   'P 1'
#
loop_
_entity.id
_entity.type
_entity.pdbx_description
1 polymer ?
#
loop_
_entity_poly.entity_id
_entity_poly.type
_entity_poly.pdbx_seq_one_letter_code
_entity_poly.pdbx_strand_id
1 'polypeptide(L)'
;MEKIQRTGAPLHEYAGVEPLYGIKTGFNEAFLIDTPTRDALIAADPNCADIIKPYLRGQDIKRWIPEWAGLWMILLKSSENFGWAWADAGDNAETVFSQAYPSLYRHMQQHETRLRKRQDQGRYWWELRSCDYYDVFEAPGIIHTDITWRPEFALSTKSEYLVNTAYKWPLSDPYVLAVINSPLMWSYMWRHAMHGKDEALRMIYSFVVTIPIAAPTEEQREIADVLVNKQIGCATDLQHSTAEILDWLQFEFGVEKLGNKLSDFATISEEDFLKEVKKRGERLTPAGLRLLREQFAEYSPTIRAIEAERTKIEHELSDLVNQAYGLTPEEIDLMWRTAPPRMPISPPKRA
;
A
#
# COMPACT_ATOMS: atom_id res chain seq x y z
N MET A 1 0.07 5.23 28.39
CA MET A 1 0.27 6.13 27.23
C MET A 1 1.39 7.12 27.48
N GLU A 2 1.40 7.84 28.62
CA GLU A 2 2.50 8.76 28.98
C GLU A 2 3.91 8.12 28.89
N LYS A 3 4.07 6.88 29.33
CA LYS A 3 5.33 6.14 29.19
C LYS A 3 5.79 6.02 27.73
N ILE A 4 4.87 5.72 26.80
CA ILE A 4 5.18 5.61 25.36
C ILE A 4 5.71 6.95 24.83
N GLN A 5 5.04 8.06 25.19
CA GLN A 5 5.41 9.42 24.79
C GLN A 5 6.74 9.86 25.38
N ARG A 6 7.03 9.49 26.64
CA ARG A 6 8.28 9.86 27.32
C ARG A 6 9.48 9.05 26.81
N THR A 7 9.26 7.79 26.43
CA THR A 7 10.35 6.91 25.98
C THR A 7 10.73 7.16 24.52
N GLY A 8 9.77 7.52 23.66
CA GLY A 8 10.01 7.70 22.23
C GLY A 8 10.23 9.16 21.81
N ALA A 9 11.10 9.36 20.81
CA ALA A 9 11.20 10.64 20.10
C ALA A 9 10.11 10.73 19.01
N PRO A 10 9.58 11.92 18.67
CA PRO A 10 8.69 12.09 17.51
C PRO A 10 9.27 11.44 16.24
N LEU A 11 8.44 10.74 15.46
CA LEU A 11 8.88 9.97 14.29
C LEU A 11 9.74 10.78 13.31
N HIS A 12 9.37 12.03 13.01
CA HIS A 12 10.18 12.88 12.12
C HIS A 12 11.56 13.23 12.70
N GLU A 13 11.66 13.46 14.03
CA GLU A 13 12.93 13.70 14.71
C GLU A 13 13.78 12.43 14.75
N TYR A 14 13.16 11.29 15.06
CA TYR A 14 13.82 9.99 15.08
C TYR A 14 14.36 9.61 13.69
N ALA A 15 13.57 9.82 12.64
CA ALA A 15 13.92 9.44 11.28
C ALA A 15 14.79 10.48 10.56
N GLY A 16 14.79 11.74 11.02
CA GLY A 16 15.46 12.86 10.34
C GLY A 16 14.84 13.25 9.00
N VAL A 17 13.63 12.78 8.71
CA VAL A 17 12.89 13.02 7.47
C VAL A 17 11.39 13.19 7.75
N GLU A 18 10.66 13.74 6.79
CA GLU A 18 9.21 13.97 6.88
C GLU A 18 8.46 13.24 5.75
N PRO A 19 7.16 12.92 5.93
CA PRO A 19 6.37 12.26 4.91
C PRO A 19 5.94 13.24 3.82
N LEU A 20 5.96 12.78 2.57
CA LEU A 20 5.50 13.54 1.42
C LEU A 20 4.18 13.00 0.89
N TYR A 21 3.28 13.91 0.53
CA TYR A 21 1.95 13.59 0.01
C TYR A 21 2.03 13.01 -1.40
N GLY A 22 1.18 12.04 -1.71
CA GLY A 22 1.00 11.55 -3.07
C GLY A 22 0.57 12.64 -4.06
N ILE A 23 0.53 12.29 -5.34
CA ILE A 23 0.36 13.25 -6.41
C ILE A 23 -1.12 13.57 -6.66
N LYS A 24 -1.47 14.86 -6.61
CA LYS A 24 -2.80 15.35 -6.98
C LYS A 24 -2.85 15.61 -8.49
N THR A 25 -3.72 14.88 -9.18
CA THR A 25 -3.87 15.00 -10.65
C THR A 25 -4.78 16.15 -11.09
N GLY A 26 -5.74 16.53 -10.24
CA GLY A 26 -6.79 17.50 -10.58
C GLY A 26 -7.85 16.98 -11.57
N PHE A 27 -7.61 15.85 -12.26
CA PHE A 27 -8.58 15.16 -13.12
C PHE A 27 -8.15 13.71 -13.38
N ASN A 28 -8.60 12.78 -12.54
CA ASN A 28 -8.10 11.39 -12.52
C ASN A 28 -8.26 10.66 -13.85
N GLU A 29 -9.37 10.86 -14.55
CA GLU A 29 -9.71 10.13 -15.79
C GLU A 29 -8.68 10.34 -16.91
N ALA A 30 -7.98 11.47 -16.92
CA ALA A 30 -6.92 11.74 -17.88
C ALA A 30 -5.56 11.14 -17.47
N PHE A 31 -5.25 11.10 -16.17
CA PHE A 31 -3.91 10.77 -15.67
C PHE A 31 -3.78 9.37 -15.09
N LEU A 32 -4.87 8.75 -14.66
CA LEU A 32 -4.89 7.43 -14.03
C LEU A 32 -5.54 6.44 -14.98
N ILE A 33 -4.76 5.47 -15.44
CA ILE A 33 -5.15 4.53 -16.50
C ILE A 33 -4.96 3.08 -16.03
N ASP A 34 -5.66 2.17 -16.70
CA ASP A 34 -5.49 0.73 -16.51
C ASP A 34 -4.36 0.17 -17.39
N THR A 35 -3.97 -1.08 -17.14
CA THR A 35 -2.94 -1.79 -17.93
C THR A 35 -3.26 -1.84 -19.42
N PRO A 36 -4.48 -2.20 -19.88
CA PRO A 36 -4.81 -2.20 -21.31
C PRO A 36 -4.59 -0.83 -21.98
N THR A 37 -4.99 0.27 -21.33
CA THR A 37 -4.79 1.62 -21.86
C THR A 37 -3.30 1.97 -21.92
N ARG A 38 -2.53 1.66 -20.86
CA ARG A 38 -1.07 1.83 -20.88
C ARG A 38 -0.44 1.09 -22.05
N ASP A 39 -0.77 -0.19 -22.20
CA ASP A 39 -0.12 -1.05 -23.18
C ASP A 39 -0.42 -0.57 -24.60
N ALA A 40 -1.65 -0.09 -24.85
CA ALA A 40 -2.01 0.55 -26.12
C ALA A 40 -1.23 1.85 -26.38
N LEU A 41 -1.02 2.69 -25.35
CA LEU A 41 -0.24 3.93 -25.48
C LEU A 41 1.23 3.66 -25.80
N ILE A 42 1.84 2.69 -25.10
CA ILE A 42 3.24 2.31 -25.28
C ILE A 42 3.45 1.58 -26.61
N ALA A 43 2.52 0.71 -27.03
CA ALA A 43 2.59 0.05 -28.32
C ALA A 43 2.54 1.05 -29.50
N ALA A 44 1.78 2.14 -29.35
CA ALA A 44 1.73 3.21 -30.34
C ALA A 44 2.94 4.16 -30.28
N ASP A 45 3.53 4.34 -29.09
CA ASP A 45 4.68 5.21 -28.86
C ASP A 45 5.54 4.69 -27.69
N PRO A 46 6.62 3.96 -27.97
CA PRO A 46 7.46 3.34 -26.95
C PRO A 46 8.07 4.31 -25.94
N ASN A 47 8.26 5.59 -26.31
CA ASN A 47 8.84 6.60 -25.42
C ASN A 47 7.93 6.93 -24.23
N CYS A 48 6.64 6.58 -24.30
CA CYS A 48 5.69 6.78 -23.21
C CYS A 48 5.99 5.89 -21.99
N ALA A 49 6.75 4.81 -22.15
CA ALA A 49 7.03 3.85 -21.09
C ALA A 49 7.67 4.48 -19.85
N ASP A 50 8.55 5.47 -20.04
CA ASP A 50 9.25 6.15 -18.94
C ASP A 50 8.38 7.18 -18.21
N ILE A 51 7.27 7.61 -18.82
CA ILE A 51 6.33 8.60 -18.26
C ILE A 51 5.20 7.92 -17.49
N ILE A 52 4.85 6.70 -17.88
CA ILE A 52 3.74 5.94 -17.29
C ILE A 52 4.26 5.06 -16.16
N LYS A 53 4.02 5.48 -14.91
CA LYS A 53 4.54 4.82 -13.71
C LYS A 53 3.46 4.06 -12.94
N PRO A 54 3.80 3.00 -12.19
CA PRO A 54 2.84 2.32 -11.31
C PRO A 54 2.19 3.28 -10.32
N TYR A 55 0.90 3.09 -10.09
CA TYR A 55 0.09 3.93 -9.21
C TYR A 55 -0.65 3.10 -8.16
N LEU A 56 -0.60 3.58 -6.91
CA LEU A 56 -1.31 3.01 -5.77
C LEU A 56 -2.41 3.96 -5.29
N ARG A 57 -3.63 3.44 -5.18
CA ARG A 57 -4.72 4.07 -4.44
C ARG A 57 -4.55 3.76 -2.95
N GLY A 58 -5.29 4.46 -2.10
CA GLY A 58 -5.25 4.20 -0.66
C GLY A 58 -5.58 2.75 -0.30
N GLN A 59 -6.56 2.13 -0.98
CA GLN A 59 -6.92 0.73 -0.74
C GLN A 59 -5.85 -0.28 -1.17
N ASP A 60 -4.90 0.12 -2.02
CA ASP A 60 -3.82 -0.71 -2.51
C ASP A 60 -2.64 -0.72 -1.50
N ILE A 61 -2.65 0.16 -0.49
CA ILE A 61 -1.65 0.18 0.58
C ILE A 61 -2.14 -0.73 1.71
N LYS A 62 -1.50 -1.90 1.87
CA LYS A 62 -1.82 -2.84 2.95
C LYS A 62 -0.79 -2.78 4.06
N ARG A 63 -1.00 -3.59 5.08
CA ARG A 63 -0.03 -3.78 6.15
C ARG A 63 1.18 -4.56 5.62
N TRP A 64 2.38 -4.09 5.94
CA TRP A 64 3.69 -4.62 5.52
C TRP A 64 4.07 -4.37 4.06
N ILE A 65 3.19 -4.65 3.11
CA ILE A 65 3.46 -4.48 1.67
C ILE A 65 2.30 -3.81 0.93
N PRO A 66 2.53 -3.08 -0.17
CA PRO A 66 1.46 -2.65 -1.07
C PRO A 66 0.99 -3.79 -1.99
N GLU A 67 -0.29 -3.74 -2.38
CA GLU A 67 -0.92 -4.62 -3.36
C GLU A 67 -1.28 -3.84 -4.62
N TRP A 68 -0.33 -3.74 -5.54
CA TRP A 68 -0.54 -3.03 -6.80
C TRP A 68 -1.61 -3.70 -7.68
N ALA A 69 -2.60 -2.92 -8.11
CA ALA A 69 -3.78 -3.40 -8.83
C ALA A 69 -3.72 -3.20 -10.36
N GLY A 70 -2.52 -3.10 -10.95
CA GLY A 70 -2.38 -2.87 -12.39
C GLY A 70 -2.81 -1.47 -12.85
N LEU A 71 -2.72 -0.48 -11.96
CA LEU A 71 -3.06 0.91 -12.26
C LEU A 71 -1.80 1.75 -12.48
N TRP A 72 -1.93 2.75 -13.34
CA TRP A 72 -0.79 3.54 -13.79
C TRP A 72 -1.10 5.03 -13.77
N MET A 73 -0.08 5.84 -13.51
CA MET A 73 -0.13 7.30 -13.57
C MET A 73 0.71 7.79 -14.75
N ILE A 74 0.12 8.66 -15.56
CA ILE A 74 0.84 9.42 -16.59
C ILE A 74 1.49 10.64 -15.93
N LEU A 75 2.81 10.65 -15.80
CA LEU A 75 3.56 11.73 -15.14
C LEU A 75 4.02 12.82 -16.10
N LEU A 76 3.08 13.58 -16.64
CA LEU A 76 3.40 14.84 -17.33
C LEU A 76 3.76 15.90 -16.28
N LYS A 77 4.99 15.85 -15.76
CA LYS A 77 5.55 16.79 -14.77
C LYS A 77 5.45 18.24 -15.27
N SER A 78 5.36 19.21 -14.37
CA SER A 78 5.27 20.63 -14.77
C SER A 78 6.55 21.11 -15.46
N SER A 79 6.42 21.85 -16.56
CA SER A 79 7.56 22.54 -17.21
C SER A 79 8.20 23.64 -16.35
N GLU A 80 7.62 23.97 -15.18
CA GLU A 80 8.24 24.89 -14.21
C GLU A 80 9.47 24.29 -13.54
N ASN A 81 9.51 22.98 -13.38
CA ASN A 81 10.58 22.29 -12.64
C ASN A 81 11.04 20.99 -13.33
N PHE A 82 10.57 20.72 -14.54
CA PHE A 82 11.01 19.60 -15.36
C PHE A 82 11.36 20.06 -16.78
N GLY A 83 12.53 19.64 -17.27
CA GLY A 83 13.08 20.06 -18.56
C GLY A 83 12.52 19.27 -19.75
N TRP A 84 11.22 19.42 -20.03
CA TRP A 84 10.64 18.85 -21.24
C TRP A 84 11.16 19.55 -22.50
N ALA A 85 11.12 18.85 -23.64
CA ALA A 85 11.42 19.46 -24.94
C ALA A 85 10.50 20.65 -25.28
N TRP A 86 9.28 20.68 -24.73
CA TRP A 86 8.33 21.78 -24.91
C TRP A 86 8.41 22.87 -23.83
N ALA A 87 9.25 22.72 -22.80
CA ALA A 87 9.28 23.64 -21.67
C ALA A 87 9.51 25.10 -22.13
N ASP A 88 10.46 25.30 -23.03
CA ASP A 88 10.86 26.61 -23.56
C ASP A 88 10.38 26.88 -25.00
N ALA A 89 9.44 26.06 -25.51
CA ALA A 89 8.95 26.14 -26.88
C ALA A 89 7.86 27.23 -27.10
N GLY A 90 7.44 27.93 -26.04
CA GLY A 90 6.43 29.00 -26.12
C GLY A 90 5.13 28.52 -26.76
N ASP A 91 4.62 29.29 -27.72
CA ASP A 91 3.37 28.96 -28.45
C ASP A 91 3.44 27.63 -29.22
N ASN A 92 4.65 27.13 -29.51
CA ASN A 92 4.85 25.85 -30.19
C ASN A 92 4.84 24.64 -29.23
N ALA A 93 4.72 24.86 -27.91
CA ALA A 93 4.82 23.79 -26.92
C ALA A 93 3.87 22.61 -27.18
N GLU A 94 2.62 22.89 -27.57
CA GLU A 94 1.64 21.84 -27.87
C GLU A 94 2.01 21.06 -29.15
N THR A 95 2.58 21.75 -30.15
CA THR A 95 3.10 21.10 -31.36
C THR A 95 4.28 20.19 -31.00
N VAL A 96 5.21 20.65 -30.17
CA VAL A 96 6.35 19.85 -29.70
C VAL A 96 5.87 18.64 -28.90
N PHE A 97 4.88 18.81 -28.00
CA PHE A 97 4.30 17.70 -27.24
C PHE A 97 3.64 16.65 -28.16
N SER A 98 2.83 17.08 -29.12
CA SER A 98 2.17 16.16 -30.07
C SER A 98 3.16 15.39 -30.97
N GLN A 99 4.34 15.95 -31.24
CA GLN A 99 5.40 15.28 -32.00
C GLN A 99 6.25 14.36 -31.13
N ALA A 100 6.57 14.78 -29.90
CA ALA A 100 7.39 14.02 -28.97
C ALA A 100 6.65 12.81 -28.39
N TYR A 101 5.34 12.97 -28.09
CA TYR A 101 4.50 11.93 -27.50
C TYR A 101 3.10 11.86 -28.18
N PRO A 102 3.01 11.43 -29.44
CA PRO A 102 1.77 11.47 -30.21
C PRO A 102 0.62 10.62 -29.64
N SER A 103 0.91 9.51 -28.96
CA SER A 103 -0.14 8.69 -28.33
C SER A 103 -0.71 9.37 -27.08
N LEU A 104 0.17 9.88 -26.20
CA LEU A 104 -0.22 10.63 -25.00
C LEU A 104 -0.93 11.94 -25.33
N TYR A 105 -0.48 12.67 -26.36
CA TYR A 105 -1.17 13.88 -26.79
C TYR A 105 -2.61 13.59 -27.19
N ARG A 106 -2.84 12.57 -28.03
CA ARG A 106 -4.19 12.17 -28.44
C ARG A 106 -5.05 11.74 -27.25
N HIS A 107 -4.47 11.02 -26.29
CA HIS A 107 -5.14 10.64 -25.04
C HIS A 107 -5.57 11.87 -24.24
N MET A 108 -4.63 12.80 -23.99
CA MET A 108 -4.92 14.04 -23.26
C MET A 108 -5.92 14.93 -23.98
N GLN A 109 -5.89 14.97 -25.32
CA GLN A 109 -6.79 15.77 -26.14
C GLN A 109 -8.27 15.35 -25.99
N GLN A 110 -8.55 14.05 -25.77
CA GLN A 110 -9.91 13.57 -25.47
C GLN A 110 -10.49 14.21 -24.20
N HIS A 111 -9.63 14.76 -23.36
CA HIS A 111 -9.95 15.36 -22.07
C HIS A 111 -9.69 16.86 -22.00
N GLU A 112 -9.26 17.50 -23.10
CA GLU A 112 -8.76 18.88 -23.14
C GLU A 112 -9.71 19.89 -22.47
N THR A 113 -11.00 19.84 -22.81
CA THR A 113 -12.01 20.76 -22.27
C THR A 113 -12.05 20.73 -20.74
N ARG A 114 -11.88 19.56 -20.11
CA ARG A 114 -11.84 19.43 -18.65
C ARG A 114 -10.46 19.74 -18.10
N LEU A 115 -9.40 19.33 -18.78
CA LEU A 115 -8.02 19.59 -18.38
C LEU A 115 -7.70 21.08 -18.31
N ARG A 116 -8.13 21.88 -19.31
CA ARG A 116 -7.97 23.34 -19.32
C ARG A 116 -8.72 24.08 -18.20
N LYS A 117 -9.73 23.44 -17.59
CA LYS A 117 -10.49 24.01 -16.47
C LYS A 117 -9.90 23.68 -15.10
N ARG A 118 -8.83 22.88 -15.03
CA ARG A 118 -8.18 22.54 -13.76
C ARG A 118 -7.52 23.77 -13.17
N GLN A 119 -7.67 23.91 -11.85
CA GLN A 119 -6.90 24.89 -11.08
C GLN A 119 -5.52 24.32 -10.71
N ASP A 120 -5.43 23.03 -10.43
CA ASP A 120 -4.19 22.30 -10.15
C ASP A 120 -3.58 21.75 -11.44
N GLN A 121 -2.83 22.57 -12.17
CA GLN A 121 -2.08 22.17 -13.36
C GLN A 121 -0.70 22.86 -13.41
N GLY A 122 0.19 22.38 -14.28
CA GLY A 122 1.48 22.99 -14.54
C GLY A 122 1.39 24.19 -15.48
N ARG A 123 2.49 24.48 -16.17
CA ARG A 123 2.58 25.58 -17.16
C ARG A 123 1.59 25.37 -18.31
N TYR A 124 1.46 24.11 -18.76
CA TYR A 124 0.57 23.75 -19.86
C TYR A 124 -0.60 22.89 -19.38
N TRP A 125 -1.72 22.93 -20.11
CA TRP A 125 -2.99 22.32 -19.70
C TRP A 125 -2.93 20.80 -19.55
N TRP A 126 -1.97 20.14 -20.22
CA TRP A 126 -1.72 18.69 -20.12
C TRP A 126 -0.84 18.31 -18.92
N GLU A 127 -0.24 19.27 -18.21
CA GLU A 127 0.72 18.99 -17.15
C GLU A 127 0.07 18.85 -15.77
N LEU A 128 0.65 17.99 -14.94
CA LEU A 128 0.45 18.01 -13.50
C LEU A 128 1.02 19.29 -12.91
N ARG A 129 0.52 19.70 -11.74
CA ARG A 129 1.07 20.83 -10.99
C ARG A 129 2.55 20.61 -10.65
N SER A 130 3.28 21.71 -10.45
CA SER A 130 4.67 21.67 -9.98
C SER A 130 4.78 20.93 -8.63
N CYS A 131 5.79 20.06 -8.54
CA CYS A 131 6.12 19.20 -7.41
C CYS A 131 7.62 18.87 -7.46
N ASP A 132 8.34 19.18 -6.40
CA ASP A 132 9.80 19.12 -6.29
C ASP A 132 10.33 17.80 -5.70
N TYR A 133 9.43 16.87 -5.38
CA TYR A 133 9.77 15.62 -4.68
C TYR A 133 9.34 14.35 -5.41
N TYR A 134 9.16 14.39 -6.74
CA TYR A 134 8.83 13.19 -7.52
C TYR A 134 9.81 12.03 -7.28
N ASP A 135 11.09 12.33 -7.09
CA ASP A 135 12.14 11.31 -6.93
C ASP A 135 11.99 10.49 -5.65
N VAL A 136 11.27 10.99 -4.64
CA VAL A 136 10.93 10.23 -3.42
C VAL A 136 10.07 9.02 -3.74
N PHE A 137 9.23 9.09 -4.78
CA PHE A 137 8.39 7.97 -5.20
C PHE A 137 9.16 6.88 -5.95
N GLU A 138 10.33 7.20 -6.51
CA GLU A 138 11.18 6.25 -7.24
C GLU A 138 12.05 5.41 -6.28
N ALA A 139 12.36 5.91 -5.09
CA ALA A 139 13.19 5.23 -4.09
C ALA A 139 12.36 4.39 -3.09
N PRO A 140 12.94 3.38 -2.40
CA PRO A 140 12.25 2.67 -1.33
C PRO A 140 11.78 3.59 -0.20
N GLY A 141 10.67 3.25 0.46
CA GLY A 141 10.16 4.03 1.58
C GLY A 141 8.91 3.44 2.22
N ILE A 142 8.65 3.83 3.48
CA ILE A 142 7.43 3.48 4.20
C ILE A 142 6.28 4.33 3.67
N ILE A 143 5.15 3.70 3.36
CA ILE A 143 3.94 4.36 2.86
C ILE A 143 2.75 4.09 3.77
N HIS A 144 1.83 5.04 3.84
CA HIS A 144 0.56 4.89 4.57
C HIS A 144 -0.54 5.78 3.98
N THR A 145 -1.79 5.51 4.35
CA THR A 145 -2.94 6.33 4.00
C THR A 145 -3.25 7.38 5.07
N ASP A 146 -3.96 8.45 4.70
CA ASP A 146 -4.54 9.39 5.68
C ASP A 146 -5.63 8.68 6.51
N ILE A 147 -6.57 8.01 5.85
CA ILE A 147 -7.70 7.36 6.53
C ILE A 147 -7.42 5.86 6.60
N THR A 148 -7.41 5.32 7.81
CA THR A 148 -7.29 3.87 8.00
C THR A 148 -8.16 3.34 9.14
N TRP A 149 -8.58 2.09 9.02
CA TRP A 149 -9.31 1.36 10.06
C TRP A 149 -8.41 0.42 10.86
N ARG A 150 -7.17 0.18 10.41
CA ARG A 150 -6.22 -0.79 10.96
C ARG A 150 -4.79 -0.22 10.87
N PRO A 151 -3.77 -0.80 11.49
CA PRO A 151 -2.39 -0.42 11.18
C PRO A 151 -2.06 -0.88 9.75
N GLU A 152 -2.00 0.06 8.81
CA GLU A 152 -1.77 -0.18 7.37
C GLU A 152 -0.56 0.64 6.89
N PHE A 153 0.61 0.35 7.47
CA PHE A 153 1.89 0.86 6.99
C PHE A 153 2.59 -0.22 6.19
N ALA A 154 3.11 0.12 5.02
CA ALA A 154 3.84 -0.79 4.14
C ALA A 154 5.23 -0.26 3.81
N LEU A 155 6.17 -1.17 3.52
CA LEU A 155 7.42 -0.83 2.86
C LEU A 155 7.24 -1.00 1.35
N SER A 156 7.30 0.09 0.61
CA SER A 156 7.41 0.05 -0.85
C SER A 156 8.89 -0.01 -1.22
N THR A 157 9.29 -1.02 -2.00
CA THR A 157 10.65 -1.20 -2.51
C THR A 157 10.77 -0.87 -4.00
N LYS A 158 9.65 -0.49 -4.63
CA LYS A 158 9.52 -0.22 -6.06
C LYS A 158 9.25 1.27 -6.30
N SER A 159 9.47 1.70 -7.54
CA SER A 159 9.01 3.01 -8.01
C SER A 159 7.48 2.99 -8.15
N GLU A 160 6.79 3.63 -7.21
CA GLU A 160 5.33 3.64 -7.14
C GLU A 160 4.83 5.01 -6.68
N TYR A 161 3.89 5.56 -7.45
CA TYR A 161 3.27 6.85 -7.18
C TYR A 161 1.96 6.68 -6.44
N LEU A 162 1.68 7.58 -5.50
CA LEU A 162 0.54 7.44 -4.58
C LEU A 162 -0.57 8.43 -4.90
N VAL A 163 -1.80 8.06 -4.55
CA VAL A 163 -2.90 9.01 -4.42
C VAL A 163 -2.55 10.11 -3.41
N ASN A 164 -3.03 11.34 -3.62
CA ASN A 164 -2.74 12.48 -2.75
C ASN A 164 -3.25 12.36 -1.30
N THR A 165 -4.04 11.34 -0.97
CA THR A 165 -4.48 11.00 0.39
C THR A 165 -3.66 9.86 1.00
N ALA A 166 -2.48 9.60 0.44
CA ALA A 166 -1.47 8.71 0.98
C ALA A 166 -0.13 9.44 1.02
N TYR A 167 0.78 8.92 1.82
CA TYR A 167 2.05 9.53 2.15
C TYR A 167 3.18 8.54 1.96
N LYS A 168 4.35 9.03 1.56
CA LYS A 168 5.59 8.28 1.51
C LYS A 168 6.63 8.96 2.40
N TRP A 169 7.17 8.19 3.33
CA TRP A 169 8.35 8.52 4.08
C TRP A 169 9.58 8.05 3.29
N PRO A 170 10.58 8.91 3.03
CA PRO A 170 11.86 8.50 2.45
C PRO A 170 12.71 7.78 3.52
N LEU A 171 12.16 6.71 4.08
CA LEU A 171 12.67 5.94 5.20
C LEU A 171 12.37 4.48 4.95
N SER A 172 13.39 3.63 5.02
CA SER A 172 13.28 2.19 4.84
C SER A 172 13.79 1.42 6.07
N ASP A 173 13.56 1.95 7.28
CA ASP A 173 13.98 1.32 8.54
C ASP A 173 12.96 0.25 8.97
N PRO A 174 13.32 -1.05 8.97
CA PRO A 174 12.41 -2.12 9.36
C PRO A 174 11.97 -2.02 10.83
N TYR A 175 12.83 -1.51 11.72
CA TYR A 175 12.45 -1.32 13.12
C TYR A 175 11.30 -0.32 13.25
N VAL A 176 11.36 0.80 12.52
CA VAL A 176 10.27 1.79 12.51
C VAL A 176 8.99 1.16 11.98
N LEU A 177 9.07 0.36 10.91
CA LEU A 177 7.92 -0.36 10.37
C LEU A 177 7.31 -1.34 11.38
N ALA A 178 8.14 -2.05 12.15
CA ALA A 178 7.68 -2.92 13.24
C ALA A 178 6.95 -2.13 14.32
N VAL A 179 7.51 -1.00 14.76
CA VAL A 179 6.90 -0.14 15.78
C VAL A 179 5.54 0.36 15.33
N ILE A 180 5.44 1.00 14.15
CA ILE A 180 4.19 1.63 13.68
C ILE A 180 3.08 0.63 13.35
N ASN A 181 3.44 -0.61 13.03
CA ASN A 181 2.47 -1.70 12.83
C ASN A 181 2.15 -2.49 14.11
N SER A 182 2.77 -2.21 15.25
CA SER A 182 2.63 -3.01 16.47
C SER A 182 1.26 -2.83 17.18
N PRO A 183 0.82 -3.83 17.97
CA PRO A 183 -0.33 -3.70 18.88
C PRO A 183 -0.23 -2.50 19.83
N LEU A 184 0.97 -2.25 20.35
CA LEU A 184 1.26 -1.14 21.24
C LEU A 184 1.01 0.19 20.55
N MET A 185 1.55 0.35 19.34
CA MET A 185 1.42 1.59 18.61
C MET A 185 -0.01 1.80 18.09
N TRP A 186 -0.71 0.74 17.68
CA TRP A 186 -2.14 0.85 17.37
C TRP A 186 -2.94 1.32 18.59
N SER A 187 -2.64 0.80 19.78
CA SER A 187 -3.28 1.23 21.04
C SER A 187 -3.03 2.70 21.37
N TYR A 188 -1.84 3.21 21.01
CA TYR A 188 -1.50 4.63 21.12
C TYR A 188 -2.24 5.46 20.08
N MET A 189 -2.14 5.10 18.79
CA MET A 189 -2.80 5.81 17.68
C MET A 189 -4.30 5.94 17.90
N TRP A 190 -4.98 4.86 18.34
CA TRP A 190 -6.40 4.89 18.65
C TRP A 190 -6.79 5.89 19.75
N ARG A 191 -5.88 6.27 20.64
CA ARG A 191 -6.19 7.20 21.75
C ARG A 191 -5.80 8.65 21.45
N HIS A 192 -4.99 8.87 20.42
CA HIS A 192 -4.36 10.16 20.16
C HIS A 192 -4.60 10.70 18.74
N ALA A 193 -4.93 9.84 17.77
CA ALA A 193 -5.31 10.28 16.44
C ALA A 193 -6.71 10.90 16.44
N MET A 194 -7.01 11.69 15.41
CA MET A 194 -8.37 12.15 15.17
C MET A 194 -9.22 11.02 14.60
N HIS A 195 -10.42 10.84 15.13
CA HIS A 195 -11.40 9.87 14.64
C HIS A 195 -12.28 10.51 13.58
N GLY A 196 -12.39 9.85 12.42
CA GLY A 196 -13.31 10.16 11.35
C GLY A 196 -14.57 9.31 11.42
N LYS A 197 -15.28 9.25 10.29
CA LYS A 197 -16.48 8.43 10.14
C LYS A 197 -16.18 6.94 10.44
N ASP A 198 -17.10 6.26 11.12
CA ASP A 198 -17.03 4.82 11.44
C ASP A 198 -15.76 4.42 12.23
N GLU A 199 -15.27 5.34 13.08
CA GLU A 199 -14.06 5.18 13.89
C GLU A 199 -12.83 4.86 13.03
N ALA A 200 -12.73 5.46 11.85
CA ALA A 200 -11.50 5.47 11.08
C ALA A 200 -10.51 6.47 11.70
N LEU A 201 -9.25 6.11 11.83
CA LEU A 201 -8.22 7.03 12.30
C LEU A 201 -7.70 7.88 11.15
N ARG A 202 -7.39 9.14 11.45
CA ARG A 202 -6.78 10.11 10.56
C ARG A 202 -5.28 10.20 10.84
N MET A 203 -4.49 9.47 10.07
CA MET A 203 -3.02 9.55 10.02
C MET A 203 -2.56 10.75 9.17
N ILE A 204 -3.13 11.92 9.46
CA ILE A 204 -2.73 13.17 8.82
C ILE A 204 -1.29 13.52 9.19
N TYR A 205 -0.63 14.29 8.33
CA TYR A 205 0.74 14.78 8.52
C TYR A 205 1.05 15.20 9.96
N SER A 206 0.26 16.14 10.52
CA SER A 206 0.50 16.72 11.84
C SER A 206 0.42 15.71 12.99
N PHE A 207 -0.25 14.57 12.79
CA PHE A 207 -0.30 13.49 13.76
C PHE A 207 0.85 12.50 13.55
N VAL A 208 1.00 11.99 12.31
CA VAL A 208 1.92 10.89 12.03
C VAL A 208 3.38 11.27 12.33
N VAL A 209 3.78 12.53 12.10
CA VAL A 209 5.13 13.00 12.42
C VAL A 209 5.45 13.00 13.91
N THR A 210 4.42 12.98 14.77
CA THR A 210 4.55 13.01 16.24
C THR A 210 4.45 11.64 16.90
N ILE A 211 4.30 10.57 16.12
CA ILE A 211 4.26 9.20 16.67
C ILE A 211 5.57 8.94 17.42
N PRO A 212 5.53 8.59 18.72
CA PRO A 212 6.73 8.41 19.51
C PRO A 212 7.42 7.09 19.15
N ILE A 213 8.69 7.13 18.75
CA ILE A 213 9.53 5.97 18.41
C ILE A 213 10.61 5.81 19.47
N ALA A 214 10.56 4.70 20.23
CA ALA A 214 11.62 4.35 21.17
C ALA A 214 12.91 4.00 20.41
N ALA A 215 14.06 4.37 20.94
CA ALA A 215 15.33 3.96 20.36
C ALA A 215 15.60 2.48 20.68
N PRO A 216 15.86 1.62 19.67
CA PRO A 216 16.22 0.22 19.92
C PRO A 216 17.67 0.10 20.39
N THR A 217 17.98 -1.00 21.07
CA THR A 217 19.37 -1.47 21.16
C THR A 217 19.83 -2.03 19.82
N GLU A 218 21.14 -2.25 19.64
CA GLU A 218 21.67 -2.86 18.42
C GLU A 218 21.07 -4.25 18.18
N GLU A 219 21.02 -5.08 19.22
CA GLU A 219 20.39 -6.41 19.17
C GLU A 219 18.91 -6.34 18.77
N GLN A 220 18.15 -5.38 19.32
CA GLN A 220 16.75 -5.19 18.95
C GLN A 220 16.58 -4.79 17.48
N ARG A 221 17.50 -3.96 16.96
CA ARG A 221 17.51 -3.54 15.56
C ARG A 221 17.80 -4.72 14.63
N GLU A 222 18.80 -5.54 14.96
CA GLU A 222 19.13 -6.75 14.18
C GLU A 222 17.96 -7.75 14.15
N ILE A 223 17.32 -7.99 15.30
CA ILE A 223 16.14 -8.88 15.38
C ILE A 223 14.99 -8.31 14.55
N ALA A 224 14.71 -6.99 14.67
CA ALA A 224 13.65 -6.34 13.90
C ALA A 224 13.88 -6.45 12.39
N ASP A 225 15.12 -6.24 11.92
CA ASP A 225 15.47 -6.37 10.51
C ASP A 225 15.16 -7.77 9.98
N VAL A 226 15.63 -8.82 10.66
CA VAL A 226 15.39 -10.21 10.27
C VAL A 226 13.90 -10.54 10.25
N LEU A 227 13.18 -10.21 11.32
CA LEU A 227 11.77 -10.55 11.46
C LEU A 227 10.87 -9.78 10.49
N VAL A 228 11.12 -8.48 10.27
CA VAL A 228 10.32 -7.67 9.34
C VAL A 228 10.57 -8.10 7.91
N ASN A 229 11.82 -8.37 7.51
CA ASN A 229 12.10 -8.88 6.17
C ASN A 229 11.44 -10.24 5.93
N LYS A 230 11.42 -11.12 6.94
CA LYS A 230 10.68 -12.38 6.88
C LYS A 230 9.16 -12.17 6.78
N GLN A 231 8.62 -11.23 7.54
CA GLN A 231 7.20 -10.88 7.50
C GLN A 231 6.78 -10.34 6.12
N ILE A 232 7.61 -9.49 5.52
CA ILE A 232 7.43 -8.98 4.16
C ILE A 232 7.48 -10.14 3.15
N GLY A 233 8.47 -11.03 3.25
CA GLY A 233 8.58 -12.21 2.38
C GLY A 233 7.33 -13.09 2.44
N CYS A 234 6.87 -13.43 3.64
CA CYS A 234 5.63 -14.20 3.81
C CYS A 234 4.40 -13.46 3.27
N ALA A 235 4.31 -12.15 3.43
CA ALA A 235 3.21 -11.36 2.87
C ALA A 235 3.25 -11.37 1.33
N THR A 236 4.44 -11.27 0.73
CA THR A 236 4.63 -11.37 -0.72
C THR A 236 4.26 -12.75 -1.26
N ASP A 237 4.68 -13.82 -0.58
CA ASP A 237 4.34 -15.20 -0.98
C ASP A 237 2.82 -15.43 -0.96
N LEU A 238 2.13 -14.95 0.08
CA LEU A 238 0.67 -15.02 0.14
C LEU A 238 -0.01 -14.21 -0.96
N GLN A 239 0.51 -13.02 -1.26
CA GLN A 239 -0.01 -12.19 -2.35
C GLN A 239 0.13 -12.93 -3.69
N HIS A 240 1.28 -13.54 -3.95
CA HIS A 240 1.51 -14.34 -5.16
C HIS A 240 0.58 -15.56 -5.23
N SER A 241 0.49 -16.37 -4.17
CA SER A 241 -0.42 -17.52 -4.14
C SER A 241 -1.89 -17.09 -4.31
N THR A 242 -2.30 -15.95 -3.74
CA THR A 242 -3.65 -15.41 -3.92
C THR A 242 -3.91 -15.01 -5.38
N ALA A 243 -2.93 -14.38 -6.04
CA ALA A 243 -3.02 -14.02 -7.44
C ALA A 243 -3.10 -15.27 -8.33
N GLU A 244 -2.24 -16.28 -8.12
CA GLU A 244 -2.26 -17.54 -8.84
C GLU A 244 -3.61 -18.27 -8.71
N ILE A 245 -4.17 -18.33 -7.51
CA ILE A 245 -5.49 -18.92 -7.26
C ILE A 245 -6.58 -18.14 -8.00
N LEU A 246 -6.53 -16.81 -7.98
CA LEU A 246 -7.51 -15.98 -8.70
C LEU A 246 -7.41 -16.20 -10.22
N ASP A 247 -6.21 -16.15 -10.78
CA ASP A 247 -5.98 -16.33 -12.22
C ASP A 247 -6.48 -17.71 -12.68
N TRP A 248 -6.17 -18.76 -11.91
CA TRP A 248 -6.67 -20.11 -12.17
C TRP A 248 -8.20 -20.19 -12.05
N LEU A 249 -8.80 -19.63 -10.99
CA LEU A 249 -10.26 -19.60 -10.82
C LEU A 249 -10.96 -18.79 -11.92
N GLN A 250 -10.33 -17.73 -12.41
CA GLN A 250 -10.84 -16.93 -13.50
C GLN A 250 -10.81 -17.72 -14.80
N PHE A 251 -9.70 -18.39 -15.11
CA PHE A 251 -9.53 -19.17 -16.34
C PHE A 251 -10.43 -20.41 -16.38
N GLU A 252 -10.45 -21.21 -15.31
CA GLU A 252 -11.17 -22.49 -15.27
C GLU A 252 -12.66 -22.34 -14.91
N PHE A 253 -13.01 -21.32 -14.13
CA PHE A 253 -14.36 -21.20 -13.54
C PHE A 253 -15.02 -19.84 -13.75
N GLY A 254 -14.39 -18.89 -14.46
CA GLY A 254 -14.97 -17.57 -14.72
C GLY A 254 -15.12 -16.69 -13.47
N VAL A 255 -14.38 -16.96 -12.39
CA VAL A 255 -14.43 -16.14 -11.18
C VAL A 255 -13.63 -14.85 -11.40
N GLU A 256 -14.32 -13.73 -11.62
CA GLU A 256 -13.64 -12.44 -11.84
C GLU A 256 -12.97 -11.85 -10.59
N LYS A 257 -13.50 -12.13 -9.40
CA LYS A 257 -13.01 -11.61 -8.12
C LYS A 257 -13.26 -12.59 -6.98
N LEU A 258 -12.28 -12.75 -6.10
CA LEU A 258 -12.40 -13.61 -4.91
C LEU A 258 -13.45 -13.07 -3.91
N GLY A 259 -13.39 -11.78 -3.60
CA GLY A 259 -14.13 -11.20 -2.47
C GLY A 259 -13.66 -11.75 -1.11
N ASN A 260 -14.15 -11.16 -0.02
CA ASN A 260 -13.51 -11.29 1.30
C ASN A 260 -13.23 -12.72 1.79
N LYS A 261 -14.17 -13.66 1.61
CA LYS A 261 -14.00 -15.03 2.10
C LYS A 261 -12.97 -15.84 1.30
N LEU A 262 -12.98 -15.72 -0.03
CA LEU A 262 -12.02 -16.44 -0.87
C LEU A 262 -10.63 -15.80 -0.77
N SER A 263 -10.56 -14.48 -0.51
CA SER A 263 -9.31 -13.80 -0.20
C SER A 263 -8.69 -14.23 1.14
N ASP A 264 -9.50 -14.71 2.09
CA ASP A 264 -9.02 -15.30 3.35
C ASP A 264 -8.90 -16.84 3.22
N PHE A 265 -8.05 -17.26 2.29
CA PHE A 265 -7.88 -18.67 1.94
C PHE A 265 -7.31 -19.51 3.09
N ALA A 266 -6.54 -18.90 4.00
CA ALA A 266 -5.96 -19.61 5.12
C ALA A 266 -7.01 -20.15 6.09
N THR A 267 -8.11 -19.40 6.31
CA THR A 267 -9.13 -19.75 7.30
C THR A 267 -10.36 -20.42 6.69
N ILE A 268 -10.58 -20.29 5.37
CA ILE A 268 -11.76 -20.88 4.72
C ILE A 268 -11.75 -22.41 4.80
N SER A 269 -12.93 -22.99 5.01
CA SER A 269 -13.15 -24.44 4.94
C SER A 269 -13.24 -24.89 3.49
N GLU A 270 -12.94 -26.16 3.19
CA GLU A 270 -13.15 -26.71 1.83
C GLU A 270 -14.61 -26.50 1.39
N GLU A 271 -15.58 -26.78 2.28
CA GLU A 271 -16.99 -26.64 1.96
C GLU A 271 -17.36 -25.19 1.59
N ASP A 272 -16.86 -24.21 2.35
CA ASP A 272 -17.12 -22.80 2.07
C ASP A 272 -16.37 -22.32 0.83
N PHE A 273 -15.15 -22.80 0.59
CA PHE A 273 -14.42 -22.52 -0.65
C PHE A 273 -15.23 -22.94 -1.87
N LEU A 274 -15.71 -24.19 -1.88
CA LEU A 274 -16.54 -24.71 -2.96
C LEU A 274 -17.84 -23.92 -3.14
N LYS A 275 -18.51 -23.54 -2.04
CA LYS A 275 -19.73 -22.71 -2.09
C LYS A 275 -19.47 -21.32 -2.66
N GLU A 276 -18.39 -20.67 -2.23
CA GLU A 276 -18.08 -19.31 -2.65
C GLU A 276 -17.60 -19.26 -4.11
N VAL A 277 -16.87 -20.27 -4.59
CA VAL A 277 -16.54 -20.44 -6.02
C VAL A 277 -17.82 -20.67 -6.83
N LYS A 278 -18.68 -21.62 -6.44
CA LYS A 278 -19.95 -21.90 -7.12
C LYS A 278 -20.86 -20.66 -7.22
N LYS A 279 -20.82 -19.78 -6.22
CA LYS A 279 -21.62 -18.56 -6.18
C LYS A 279 -21.15 -17.50 -7.19
N ARG A 280 -19.86 -17.50 -7.55
CA ARG A 280 -19.22 -16.45 -8.37
C ARG A 280 -18.88 -16.89 -9.77
N GLY A 281 -18.57 -18.17 -9.95
CA GLY A 281 -18.17 -18.74 -11.22
C GLY A 281 -19.31 -19.40 -11.97
N GLU A 282 -18.94 -20.10 -13.02
CA GLU A 282 -19.84 -20.88 -13.84
C GLU A 282 -20.41 -22.11 -13.13
N ARG A 283 -21.35 -22.79 -13.79
CA ARG A 283 -21.99 -23.99 -13.25
C ARG A 283 -20.97 -25.13 -13.14
N LEU A 284 -20.65 -25.52 -11.90
CA LEU A 284 -19.73 -26.61 -11.62
C LEU A 284 -20.21 -27.98 -12.13
N THR A 285 -19.37 -28.62 -12.94
CA THR A 285 -19.50 -30.04 -13.33
C THR A 285 -18.92 -30.95 -12.22
N PRO A 286 -19.23 -32.26 -12.21
CA PRO A 286 -18.59 -33.20 -11.28
C PRO A 286 -17.05 -33.23 -11.40
N ALA A 287 -16.52 -33.05 -12.61
CA ALA A 287 -15.07 -32.96 -12.84
C ALA A 287 -14.49 -31.67 -12.26
N GLY A 288 -15.15 -30.52 -12.50
CA GLY A 288 -14.73 -29.23 -11.93
C GLY A 288 -14.78 -29.23 -10.39
N LEU A 289 -15.78 -29.89 -9.79
CA LEU A 289 -15.85 -30.05 -8.34
C LEU A 289 -14.69 -30.89 -7.79
N ARG A 290 -14.25 -31.94 -8.50
CA ARG A 290 -13.08 -32.73 -8.12
C ARG A 290 -11.81 -31.89 -8.21
N LEU A 291 -11.62 -31.17 -9.32
CA LEU A 291 -10.46 -30.30 -9.51
C LEU A 291 -10.36 -29.22 -8.42
N LEU A 292 -11.47 -28.58 -8.06
CA LEU A 292 -11.49 -27.59 -6.97
C LEU A 292 -11.03 -28.18 -5.63
N ARG A 293 -11.43 -29.42 -5.31
CA ARG A 293 -10.99 -30.09 -4.08
C ARG A 293 -9.51 -30.42 -4.10
N GLU A 294 -9.03 -30.93 -5.22
CA GLU A 294 -7.61 -31.28 -5.40
C GLU A 294 -6.73 -30.03 -5.24
N GLN A 295 -7.08 -28.93 -5.91
CA GLN A 295 -6.34 -27.67 -5.80
C GLN A 295 -6.47 -27.04 -4.41
N PHE A 296 -7.64 -27.10 -3.78
CA PHE A 296 -7.77 -26.64 -2.39
C PHE A 296 -6.84 -27.43 -1.44
N ALA A 297 -6.78 -28.75 -1.59
CA ALA A 297 -5.91 -29.60 -0.80
C ALA A 297 -4.41 -29.35 -1.07
N GLU A 298 -4.06 -28.92 -2.28
CA GLU A 298 -2.69 -28.57 -2.68
C GLU A 298 -2.24 -27.24 -2.08
N TYR A 299 -3.02 -26.16 -2.23
CA TYR A 299 -2.63 -24.82 -1.77
C TYR A 299 -2.81 -24.61 -0.26
N SER A 300 -3.85 -25.21 0.34
CA SER A 300 -4.25 -24.90 1.72
C SER A 300 -3.17 -25.16 2.77
N PRO A 301 -2.41 -26.28 2.76
CA PRO A 301 -1.35 -26.51 3.73
C PRO A 301 -0.26 -25.44 3.70
N THR A 302 0.19 -25.05 2.50
CA THR A 302 1.25 -24.05 2.31
C THR A 302 0.79 -22.67 2.77
N ILE A 303 -0.39 -22.21 2.32
CA ILE A 303 -0.95 -20.92 2.71
C ILE A 303 -1.16 -20.85 4.24
N ARG A 304 -1.68 -21.93 4.84
CA ARG A 304 -1.86 -22.01 6.30
C ARG A 304 -0.54 -21.99 7.06
N ALA A 305 0.51 -22.63 6.53
CA ALA A 305 1.83 -22.60 7.13
C ALA A 305 2.44 -21.19 7.09
N ILE A 306 2.29 -20.48 5.97
CA ILE A 306 2.77 -19.09 5.84
C ILE A 306 2.04 -18.18 6.82
N GLU A 307 0.70 -18.24 6.90
CA GLU A 307 -0.07 -17.44 7.87
C GLU A 307 0.26 -17.76 9.34
N ALA A 308 0.51 -19.03 9.66
CA ALA A 308 0.95 -19.42 10.99
C ALA A 308 2.33 -18.80 11.33
N GLU A 309 3.26 -18.83 10.38
CA GLU A 309 4.58 -18.21 10.55
C GLU A 309 4.47 -16.69 10.69
N ARG A 310 3.64 -16.02 9.87
CA ARG A 310 3.37 -14.58 10.00
C ARG A 310 2.82 -14.23 11.36
N THR A 311 1.84 -14.99 11.85
CA THR A 311 1.25 -14.77 13.17
C THR A 311 2.29 -14.90 14.28
N LYS A 312 3.20 -15.87 14.17
CA LYS A 312 4.32 -16.03 15.10
C LYS A 312 5.26 -14.83 15.08
N ILE A 313 5.70 -14.41 13.88
CA ILE A 313 6.58 -13.24 13.71
C ILE A 313 5.94 -11.97 14.28
N GLU A 314 4.63 -11.78 14.07
CA GLU A 314 3.90 -10.63 14.60
C GLU A 314 3.90 -10.57 16.14
N HIS A 315 3.77 -11.73 16.79
CA HIS A 315 3.90 -11.80 18.25
C HIS A 315 5.33 -11.50 18.71
N GLU A 316 6.35 -12.04 18.03
CA GLU A 316 7.76 -11.76 18.35
C GLU A 316 8.11 -10.27 18.17
N LEU A 317 7.64 -9.64 17.08
CA LEU A 317 7.79 -8.21 16.84
C LEU A 317 7.04 -7.38 17.91
N SER A 318 5.83 -7.81 18.29
CA SER A 318 5.09 -7.15 19.37
C SER A 318 5.86 -7.18 20.69
N ASP A 319 6.46 -8.31 21.05
CA ASP A 319 7.24 -8.45 22.27
C ASP A 319 8.52 -7.61 22.22
N LEU A 320 9.21 -7.61 21.08
CA LEU A 320 10.38 -6.77 20.83
C LEU A 320 10.06 -5.28 21.01
N VAL A 321 8.94 -4.82 20.43
CA VAL A 321 8.48 -3.44 20.58
C VAL A 321 8.14 -3.16 22.04
N ASN A 322 7.40 -4.03 22.72
CA ASN A 322 7.07 -3.84 24.13
C ASN A 322 8.33 -3.67 25.01
N GLN A 323 9.38 -4.45 24.73
CA GLN A 323 10.68 -4.36 25.41
C GLN A 323 11.39 -3.03 25.11
N ALA A 324 11.38 -2.55 23.87
CA ALA A 324 11.98 -1.26 23.50
C ALA A 324 11.31 -0.08 24.22
N TYR A 325 10.00 -0.15 24.50
CA TYR A 325 9.30 0.83 25.32
C TYR A 325 9.40 0.57 26.83
N GLY A 326 10.07 -0.51 27.23
CA GLY A 326 10.31 -0.91 28.61
C GLY A 326 9.05 -1.31 29.37
N LEU A 327 8.02 -1.83 28.71
CA LEU A 327 6.74 -2.19 29.34
C LEU A 327 6.88 -3.36 30.32
N THR A 328 6.20 -3.28 31.46
CA THR A 328 6.11 -4.40 32.41
C THR A 328 5.02 -5.40 31.98
N PRO A 329 5.04 -6.65 32.48
CA PRO A 329 3.98 -7.61 32.21
C PRO A 329 2.57 -7.10 32.56
N GLU A 330 2.43 -6.33 33.65
CA GLU A 330 1.16 -5.74 34.08
C GLU A 330 0.67 -4.66 33.10
N GLU A 331 1.59 -3.86 32.55
CA GLU A 331 1.27 -2.85 31.55
C GLU A 331 0.88 -3.48 30.21
N ILE A 332 1.56 -4.56 29.80
CA ILE A 332 1.21 -5.33 28.60
C ILE A 332 -0.18 -5.97 28.78
N ASP A 333 -0.45 -6.58 29.93
CA ASP A 333 -1.76 -7.15 30.23
C ASP A 333 -2.86 -6.07 30.25
N LEU A 334 -2.58 -4.89 30.81
CA LEU A 334 -3.51 -3.75 30.79
C LEU A 334 -3.78 -3.27 29.36
N MET A 335 -2.76 -3.19 28.50
CA MET A 335 -2.93 -2.84 27.09
C MET A 335 -3.88 -3.81 26.39
N TRP A 336 -3.70 -5.12 26.58
CA TRP A 336 -4.57 -6.13 25.97
C TRP A 336 -5.98 -6.15 26.57
N ARG A 337 -6.14 -5.96 27.88
CA ARG A 337 -7.47 -5.83 28.52
C ARG A 337 -8.24 -4.59 28.05
N THR A 338 -7.53 -3.55 27.64
CA THR A 338 -8.11 -2.29 27.14
C THR A 338 -7.85 -2.09 25.64
N ALA A 339 -7.65 -3.20 24.92
CA ALA A 339 -7.34 -3.17 23.50
C ALA A 339 -8.47 -2.48 22.72
N PRO A 340 -8.14 -1.50 21.86
CA PRO A 340 -9.15 -0.91 20.99
C PRO A 340 -9.64 -1.92 19.94
N PRO A 341 -10.73 -1.60 19.22
CA PRO A 341 -11.15 -2.37 18.06
C PRO A 341 -10.03 -2.56 17.03
N ARG A 342 -10.13 -3.63 16.26
CA ARG A 342 -9.30 -3.89 15.06
C ARG A 342 -7.80 -3.97 15.35
N MET A 343 -7.43 -4.51 16.51
CA MET A 343 -6.04 -4.88 16.82
C MET A 343 -5.42 -5.68 15.67
N PRO A 344 -4.12 -5.47 15.38
CA PRO A 344 -3.42 -6.17 14.30
C PRO A 344 -3.33 -7.68 14.49
N ILE A 345 -3.22 -8.12 15.75
CA ILE A 345 -3.19 -9.54 16.14
C ILE A 345 -4.06 -9.79 17.36
N SER A 346 -4.40 -11.06 17.58
CA SER A 346 -5.08 -11.49 18.81
C SER A 346 -4.12 -11.43 20.00
N PRO A 347 -4.63 -11.25 21.24
CA PRO A 347 -3.78 -11.36 22.42
C PRO A 347 -3.15 -12.76 22.50
N PRO A 348 -1.92 -12.88 23.04
CA PRO A 348 -1.32 -14.19 23.28
C PRO A 348 -2.26 -15.05 24.13
N LYS A 349 -2.36 -16.34 23.81
CA LYS A 349 -3.12 -17.27 24.66
C LYS A 349 -2.48 -17.28 26.04
N ARG A 350 -3.24 -16.90 27.08
CA ARG A 350 -2.78 -17.02 28.47
C ARG A 350 -2.49 -18.50 28.75
N ALA A 351 -1.27 -18.78 29.22
CA ALA A 351 -0.85 -20.11 29.64
C ALA A 351 -1.64 -20.59 30.86
#